data_AF-A0A365Z772-F1
#
_entry.id   AF-A0A365Z772-F1
#
_cell.length_a   1.000
_cell.length_b   1.000
_cell.length_c   1.000
_cell.angle_alpha   90.00
_cell.angle_beta   90.00
_cell.angle_gamma   90.00
#
_symmetry.space_group_name_H-M   'P 1'
#
loop_
_entity.id
_entity.type
_entity.pdbx_description
1 polymer ?
#
loop_
_entity_poly.entity_id
_entity_poly.type
_entity_poly.pdbx_seq_one_letter_code
_entity_poly.pdbx_strand_id
1 'polypeptide(L)'
;MLVCGRAGEWFTAPEGVRTEALPARPGKAEVDPLLASELVVVGSDADLAAVVLRLLRKEKLDTTTVGYVPADADSAVAAQWGLPTDRRRALDVALTGFDRPVPLIRDDAGGVLLGKGVVRNPRGVAYCDDTVALRGEAGSIVVRPDLDGPGLVATVTRGRLIKRRQRFPGRAFQLGGAPSVPVSDGVPYPRPMERWTWYRHTHDLRLVIVAR
;
A
#
# COMPACT_ATOMS: atom_id res chain seq x y z
N MET A 1 -0.89 14.83 -13.35
CA MET A 1 -1.52 13.55 -12.99
C MET A 1 -0.88 12.43 -13.78
N LEU A 2 -0.63 11.30 -13.13
CA LEU A 2 -0.13 10.08 -13.74
C LEU A 2 -1.33 9.14 -13.90
N VAL A 3 -1.76 8.91 -15.13
CA VAL A 3 -2.94 8.08 -15.44
C VAL A 3 -2.43 6.70 -15.87
N CYS A 4 -2.57 5.72 -14.99
CA CYS A 4 -1.89 4.43 -15.13
C CYS A 4 -2.83 3.31 -15.61
N GLY A 5 -2.32 2.49 -16.53
CA GLY A 5 -2.99 1.26 -16.96
C GLY A 5 -4.40 1.52 -17.48
N ARG A 6 -5.36 0.71 -16.99
CA ARG A 6 -6.77 0.78 -17.40
C ARG A 6 -7.44 2.13 -17.09
N ALA A 7 -6.85 2.97 -16.24
CA ALA A 7 -7.37 4.32 -16.00
C ALA A 7 -7.36 5.17 -17.28
N GLY A 8 -6.40 4.93 -18.19
CA GLY A 8 -6.31 5.65 -19.47
C GLY A 8 -7.51 5.41 -20.39
N GLU A 9 -8.31 4.37 -20.17
CA GLU A 9 -9.48 4.04 -20.99
C GLU A 9 -10.71 4.87 -20.64
N TRP A 10 -10.78 5.43 -19.43
CA TRP A 10 -12.00 6.08 -18.92
C TRP A 10 -11.76 7.42 -18.21
N PHE A 11 -10.52 7.75 -17.86
CA PHE A 11 -10.22 8.97 -17.14
C PHE A 11 -10.10 10.16 -18.09
N THR A 12 -10.82 11.25 -17.79
CA THR A 12 -10.68 12.53 -18.46
C THR A 12 -10.24 13.56 -17.44
N ALA A 13 -9.11 14.22 -17.71
CA ALA A 13 -8.57 15.23 -16.82
C ALA A 13 -9.39 16.51 -16.86
N PRO A 14 -9.48 17.25 -15.74
CA PRO A 14 -9.95 18.62 -15.77
C PRO A 14 -9.07 19.51 -16.65
N GLU A 15 -9.64 20.58 -17.19
CA GLU A 15 -8.91 21.57 -17.97
C GLU A 15 -7.78 22.21 -17.12
N GLY A 16 -6.64 22.48 -17.75
CA GLY A 16 -5.48 23.07 -17.08
C GLY A 16 -4.65 22.09 -16.23
N VAL A 17 -5.08 20.83 -16.08
CA VAL A 17 -4.31 19.81 -15.35
C VAL A 17 -3.44 19.00 -16.31
N ARG A 18 -2.10 19.12 -16.18
CA ARG A 18 -1.17 18.30 -16.97
C ARG A 18 -1.35 16.81 -16.66
N THR A 19 -1.50 15.98 -17.68
CA THR A 19 -1.63 14.53 -17.54
C THR A 19 -0.66 13.75 -18.40
N GLU A 20 -0.18 12.64 -17.86
CA GLU A 20 0.70 11.70 -18.56
C GLU A 20 0.09 10.31 -18.48
N ALA A 21 -0.09 9.67 -19.64
CA ALA A 21 -0.60 8.31 -19.73
C ALA A 21 0.56 7.31 -19.57
N LEU A 22 0.43 6.40 -18.60
CA LEU A 22 1.47 5.45 -18.23
C LEU A 22 0.96 4.00 -18.32
N PRO A 23 1.84 3.01 -18.59
CA PRO A 23 1.48 1.60 -18.47
C PRO A 23 1.08 1.24 -17.04
N ALA A 24 0.44 0.09 -16.86
CA ALA A 24 0.18 -0.47 -15.53
C ALA A 24 1.51 -0.80 -14.81
N ARG A 25 1.62 -0.44 -13.54
CA ARG A 25 2.80 -0.55 -12.67
C ARG A 25 4.04 0.08 -13.33
N PRO A 26 4.00 1.39 -13.60
CA PRO A 26 5.05 2.08 -14.35
C PRO A 26 6.39 2.04 -13.61
N GLY A 27 7.48 1.95 -14.37
CA GLY A 27 8.82 1.77 -13.86
C GLY A 27 9.63 3.06 -13.77
N LYS A 28 10.95 2.90 -13.72
CA LYS A 28 11.91 4.00 -13.62
C LYS A 28 11.80 4.95 -14.82
N ALA A 29 11.78 4.40 -16.04
CA ALA A 29 11.85 5.19 -17.26
C ALA A 29 10.61 6.07 -17.43
N GLU A 30 9.46 5.58 -16.98
CA GLU A 30 8.18 6.24 -17.08
C GLU A 30 7.98 7.30 -15.99
N VAL A 31 8.33 6.99 -14.73
CA VAL A 31 7.97 7.84 -13.59
C VAL A 31 9.05 8.86 -13.21
N ASP A 32 10.34 8.50 -13.26
CA ASP A 32 11.41 9.39 -12.78
C ASP A 32 11.43 10.78 -13.47
N PRO A 33 11.22 10.89 -14.80
CA PRO A 33 11.16 12.20 -15.47
C PRO A 33 9.94 13.05 -15.10
N LEU A 34 8.93 12.45 -14.48
CA LEU A 34 7.65 13.07 -14.17
C LEU A 34 7.50 13.44 -12.69
N LEU A 35 8.51 13.15 -11.86
CA LEU A 35 8.45 13.45 -10.44
C LEU A 35 8.39 14.96 -10.19
N ALA A 36 7.41 15.37 -9.39
CA ALA A 36 7.16 16.76 -9.01
C ALA A 36 6.92 16.86 -7.49
N SER A 37 6.76 18.09 -6.97
CA SER A 37 6.35 18.33 -5.58
C SER A 37 4.90 17.93 -5.31
N GLU A 38 4.07 17.83 -6.34
CA GLU A 38 2.67 17.43 -6.25
C GLU A 38 2.34 16.47 -7.39
N LEU A 39 1.81 15.30 -7.05
CA LEU A 39 1.45 14.26 -8.01
C LEU A 39 0.10 13.68 -7.64
N VAL A 40 -0.77 13.52 -8.63
CA VAL A 40 -1.97 12.68 -8.49
C VAL A 40 -1.78 11.42 -9.30
N VAL A 41 -1.94 10.26 -8.69
CA VAL A 41 -1.97 8.97 -9.37
C VAL A 41 -3.42 8.55 -9.57
N VAL A 42 -3.80 8.27 -10.82
CA VAL A 42 -5.09 7.68 -11.18
C VAL A 42 -4.82 6.25 -11.63
N GLY A 43 -5.26 5.26 -10.87
CA GLY A 43 -4.90 3.86 -11.15
C GLY A 43 -5.25 2.88 -10.04
N SER A 44 -4.78 1.65 -10.19
CA SER A 44 -4.89 0.61 -9.17
C SER A 44 -3.96 0.87 -7.98
N ASP A 45 -4.14 0.14 -6.87
CA ASP A 45 -3.24 0.22 -5.72
C ASP A 45 -1.79 -0.11 -6.12
N ALA A 46 -1.60 -1.01 -7.09
CA ALA A 46 -0.30 -1.41 -7.59
C ALA A 46 0.39 -0.30 -8.40
N ASP A 47 -0.38 0.53 -9.11
CA ASP A 47 0.14 1.68 -9.85
C ASP A 47 0.64 2.75 -8.88
N LEU A 48 -0.15 3.05 -7.84
CA LEU A 48 0.26 3.93 -6.76
C LEU A 48 1.52 3.41 -6.06
N ALA A 49 1.57 2.11 -5.72
CA ALA A 49 2.73 1.49 -5.10
C ALA A 49 3.99 1.63 -5.98
N ALA A 50 3.86 1.50 -7.30
CA ALA A 50 4.97 1.68 -8.23
C ALA A 50 5.50 3.13 -8.23
N VAL A 51 4.61 4.13 -8.26
CA VAL A 51 4.99 5.55 -8.19
C VAL A 51 5.63 5.88 -6.84
N VAL A 52 5.03 5.46 -5.73
CA VAL A 52 5.58 5.69 -4.38
C VAL A 52 6.94 5.01 -4.20
N LEU A 53 7.14 3.82 -4.78
CA LEU A 53 8.45 3.16 -4.78
C LEU A 53 9.51 4.00 -5.51
N ARG A 54 9.15 4.73 -6.56
CA ARG A 54 10.05 5.68 -7.23
C ARG A 54 10.33 6.90 -6.36
N LEU A 55 9.32 7.48 -5.72
CA LEU A 55 9.51 8.57 -4.74
C LEU A 55 10.46 8.16 -3.62
N LEU A 56 10.29 6.97 -3.05
CA LEU A 56 11.20 6.40 -2.06
C LEU A 56 12.64 6.33 -2.57
N ARG A 57 12.84 5.77 -3.76
CA ARG A 57 14.18 5.61 -4.37
C ARG A 57 14.85 6.94 -4.76
N LYS A 58 14.06 8.02 -4.80
CA LYS A 58 14.51 9.37 -5.12
C LYS A 58 14.52 10.29 -3.91
N GLU A 59 14.27 9.76 -2.71
CA GLU A 59 14.27 10.50 -1.44
C GLU A 59 13.27 11.68 -1.48
N LYS A 60 12.05 11.41 -1.98
CA LYS A 60 10.99 12.41 -2.20
C LYS A 60 9.69 12.13 -1.42
N LEU A 61 9.70 11.20 -0.47
CA LEU A 61 8.47 10.79 0.24
C LEU A 61 7.85 11.89 1.10
N ASP A 62 8.71 12.68 1.75
CA ASP A 62 8.37 13.73 2.70
C ASP A 62 8.18 15.10 2.06
N THR A 63 8.59 15.25 0.79
CA THR A 63 8.56 16.50 0.03
C THR A 63 7.61 16.49 -1.17
N THR A 64 7.07 15.32 -1.54
CA THR A 64 6.08 15.19 -2.61
C THR A 64 4.71 14.86 -2.05
N THR A 65 3.76 15.77 -2.21
CA THR A 65 2.33 15.53 -1.97
C THR A 65 1.78 14.56 -3.01
N VAL A 66 1.16 13.48 -2.55
CA VAL A 66 0.55 12.45 -3.40
C VAL A 66 -0.96 12.42 -3.21
N GLY A 67 -1.70 12.75 -4.26
CA GLY A 67 -3.13 12.45 -4.38
C GLY A 67 -3.36 11.09 -5.05
N TYR A 68 -4.47 10.43 -4.72
CA TYR A 68 -4.82 9.14 -5.28
C TYR A 68 -6.28 9.08 -5.72
N VAL A 69 -6.51 8.68 -6.97
CA VAL A 69 -7.83 8.40 -7.54
C VAL A 69 -7.90 6.90 -7.85
N PRO A 70 -8.58 6.09 -7.03
CA PRO A 70 -8.64 4.66 -7.22
C PRO A 70 -9.37 4.26 -8.50
N ALA A 71 -8.79 3.34 -9.27
CA ALA A 71 -9.44 2.76 -10.44
C ALA A 71 -10.48 1.70 -10.08
N ASP A 72 -10.30 1.02 -8.95
CA ASP A 72 -11.10 -0.12 -8.51
C ASP A 72 -11.87 0.21 -7.21
N ALA A 73 -13.15 -0.18 -7.15
CA ALA A 73 -14.03 0.14 -6.03
C ALA A 73 -13.65 -0.58 -4.71
N ASP A 74 -12.87 -1.66 -4.80
CA ASP A 74 -12.38 -2.46 -3.68
C ASP A 74 -10.91 -2.16 -3.32
N SER A 75 -10.37 -1.03 -3.80
CA SER A 75 -9.04 -0.53 -3.46
C SER A 75 -8.76 -0.63 -1.95
N ALA A 76 -7.74 -1.39 -1.61
CA ALA A 76 -7.31 -1.60 -0.23
C ALA A 76 -6.66 -0.33 0.34
N VAL A 77 -5.98 0.44 -0.51
CA VAL A 77 -5.43 1.75 -0.15
C VAL A 77 -6.56 2.72 0.17
N ALA A 78 -7.59 2.80 -0.68
CA ALA A 78 -8.72 3.68 -0.43
C ALA A 78 -9.45 3.33 0.88
N ALA A 79 -9.71 2.03 1.10
CA ALA A 79 -10.32 1.55 2.33
C ALA A 79 -9.48 1.85 3.59
N GLN A 80 -8.15 1.73 3.50
CA GLN A 80 -7.22 1.98 4.60
C GLN A 80 -7.23 3.46 5.01
N TRP A 81 -7.28 4.37 4.03
CA TRP A 81 -7.12 5.81 4.25
C TRP A 81 -8.44 6.59 4.18
N GLY A 82 -9.58 5.91 4.04
CA GLY A 82 -10.90 6.54 3.98
C GLY A 82 -11.11 7.37 2.72
N LEU A 83 -10.44 7.00 1.61
CA LEU A 83 -10.56 7.72 0.35
C LEU A 83 -11.87 7.34 -0.36
N PRO A 84 -12.53 8.30 -1.04
CA PRO A 84 -13.65 7.99 -1.91
C PRO A 84 -13.20 7.05 -3.05
N THR A 85 -14.09 6.14 -3.45
CA THR A 85 -13.94 5.34 -4.67
C THR A 85 -14.88 5.81 -5.80
N ASP A 86 -15.81 6.72 -5.48
CA ASP A 86 -16.48 7.52 -6.51
C ASP A 86 -15.46 8.42 -7.20
N ARG A 87 -15.38 8.32 -8.53
CA ARG A 87 -14.31 8.96 -9.32
C ARG A 87 -14.29 10.48 -9.16
N ARG A 88 -15.45 11.13 -9.19
CA ARG A 88 -15.55 12.59 -9.12
C ARG A 88 -15.11 13.08 -7.75
N ARG A 89 -15.60 12.44 -6.68
CA ARG A 89 -15.23 12.78 -5.31
C ARG A 89 -13.76 12.45 -5.01
N ALA A 90 -13.26 11.33 -5.51
CA ALA A 90 -11.84 10.97 -5.35
C ALA A 90 -10.92 11.98 -6.04
N LEU A 91 -11.29 12.42 -7.25
CA LEU A 91 -10.55 13.45 -7.99
C LEU A 91 -10.56 14.80 -7.25
N ASP A 92 -11.72 15.22 -6.76
CA ASP A 92 -11.87 16.44 -5.97
C ASP A 92 -10.97 16.42 -4.73
N VAL A 93 -11.02 15.33 -3.96
CA VAL A 93 -10.13 15.13 -2.81
C VAL A 93 -8.67 15.12 -3.22
N ALA A 94 -8.29 14.39 -4.27
CA ALA A 94 -6.90 14.28 -4.69
C ALA A 94 -6.29 15.60 -5.19
N LEU A 95 -7.11 16.52 -5.69
CA LEU A 95 -6.67 17.82 -6.21
C LEU A 95 -6.71 18.95 -5.17
N THR A 96 -7.67 18.90 -4.23
CA THR A 96 -7.95 20.03 -3.33
C THR A 96 -7.76 19.70 -1.85
N GLY A 97 -7.63 18.42 -1.51
CA GLY A 97 -7.45 17.97 -0.15
C GLY A 97 -6.06 18.28 0.40
N PHE A 98 -5.95 18.26 1.72
CA PHE A 98 -4.68 18.41 2.42
C PHE A 98 -3.98 17.06 2.58
N ASP A 99 -2.67 17.08 2.44
CA ASP A 99 -1.83 15.92 2.67
C ASP A 99 -1.50 15.75 4.16
N ARG A 100 -1.34 14.49 4.57
CA ARG A 100 -0.85 14.12 5.90
C ARG A 100 0.29 13.12 5.77
N PRO A 101 1.24 13.12 6.73
CA PRO A 101 2.24 12.06 6.79
C PRO A 101 1.53 10.76 7.17
N VAL A 102 1.65 9.74 6.32
CA VAL A 102 1.13 8.40 6.59
C VAL A 102 2.28 7.38 6.63
N PRO A 103 2.25 6.39 7.54
CA PRO A 103 3.27 5.35 7.61
C PRO A 103 3.41 4.62 6.29
N LEU A 104 4.62 4.62 5.74
CA LEU A 104 4.96 3.79 4.60
C LEU A 104 5.53 2.47 5.11
N ILE A 105 4.93 1.36 4.72
CA ILE A 105 5.43 0.03 5.05
C ILE A 105 6.30 -0.48 3.90
N ARG A 106 7.40 -1.14 4.26
CA ARG A 106 8.36 -1.77 3.36
C ARG A 106 8.35 -3.26 3.56
N ASP A 107 8.83 -3.97 2.55
CA ASP A 107 9.20 -5.37 2.67
C ASP A 107 10.69 -5.61 2.43
N ASP A 108 11.16 -6.79 2.84
CA ASP A 108 12.55 -7.24 2.68
C ASP A 108 12.91 -7.60 1.23
N ALA A 109 11.92 -7.71 0.33
CA ALA A 109 12.14 -7.83 -1.11
C ALA A 109 12.26 -6.47 -1.82
N GLY A 110 12.22 -5.36 -1.07
CA GLY A 110 12.42 -4.02 -1.59
C GLY A 110 11.17 -3.34 -2.13
N GLY A 111 9.98 -3.89 -1.86
CA GLY A 111 8.67 -3.32 -2.18
C GLY A 111 8.12 -2.38 -1.11
N VAL A 112 6.96 -1.79 -1.40
CA VAL A 112 6.19 -0.95 -0.47
C VAL A 112 4.80 -1.54 -0.28
N LEU A 113 4.19 -1.24 0.86
CA LEU A 113 2.82 -1.58 1.21
C LEU A 113 2.10 -0.33 1.71
N LEU A 114 1.04 0.05 1.00
CA LEU A 114 0.25 1.26 1.22
C LEU A 114 -1.13 0.98 1.82
N GLY A 115 -1.70 -0.19 1.56
CA GLY A 115 -3.04 -0.56 2.00
C GLY A 115 -3.08 -1.85 2.81
N LYS A 116 -2.75 -2.98 2.18
CA LYS A 116 -3.00 -4.32 2.76
C LYS A 116 -2.05 -5.41 2.25
N GLY A 117 -1.27 -5.96 3.16
CA GLY A 117 -0.44 -7.14 2.98
C GLY A 117 -1.18 -8.39 3.43
N VAL A 118 -1.09 -9.50 2.70
CA VAL A 118 -1.78 -10.75 3.03
C VAL A 118 -0.87 -11.96 2.82
N VAL A 119 -0.88 -12.87 3.79
CA VAL A 119 -0.40 -14.25 3.62
C VAL A 119 -1.55 -15.18 3.93
N ARG A 120 -1.91 -16.06 2.98
CA ARG A 120 -2.98 -17.06 3.15
C ARG A 120 -2.41 -18.38 3.62
N ASN A 121 -3.11 -19.04 4.53
CA ASN A 121 -2.74 -20.34 5.11
C ASN A 121 -1.26 -20.44 5.55
N PRO A 122 -0.70 -19.44 6.26
CA PRO A 122 0.70 -19.49 6.68
C PRO A 122 0.95 -20.62 7.68
N ARG A 123 2.11 -21.26 7.57
CA ARG A 123 2.63 -22.25 8.51
C ARG A 123 4.04 -21.88 8.93
N GLY A 124 4.27 -21.61 10.21
CA GLY A 124 5.58 -21.24 10.71
C GLY A 124 5.53 -20.50 12.04
N VAL A 125 6.47 -19.59 12.20
CA VAL A 125 6.56 -18.68 13.34
C VAL A 125 6.50 -17.25 12.81
N ALA A 126 5.69 -16.41 13.45
CA ALA A 126 5.69 -14.99 13.15
C ALA A 126 5.86 -14.16 14.42
N TYR A 127 6.58 -13.06 14.28
CA TYR A 127 6.83 -12.07 15.31
C TYR A 127 6.27 -10.72 14.86
N CYS A 128 5.69 -9.98 15.78
CA CYS A 128 5.42 -8.56 15.62
C CYS A 128 6.27 -7.85 16.67
N ASP A 129 7.30 -7.14 16.23
CA ASP A 129 8.40 -6.67 17.08
C ASP A 129 8.94 -7.81 17.98
N ASP A 130 8.84 -7.70 19.30
CA ASP A 130 9.28 -8.70 20.27
C ASP A 130 8.22 -9.78 20.59
N THR A 131 7.00 -9.60 20.11
CA THR A 131 5.84 -10.41 20.47
C THR A 131 5.63 -11.54 19.46
N VAL A 132 5.51 -12.79 19.96
CA VAL A 132 5.15 -13.95 19.13
C VAL A 132 3.69 -13.83 18.68
N ALA A 133 3.47 -13.55 17.39
CA ALA A 133 2.14 -13.43 16.80
C ALA A 133 1.59 -14.78 16.29
N LEU A 134 2.47 -15.66 15.81
CA LEU A 134 2.13 -16.98 15.29
C LEU A 134 3.16 -18.02 15.71
N ARG A 135 2.69 -19.19 16.14
CA ARG A 135 3.38 -20.47 16.11
C ARG A 135 2.42 -21.50 15.50
N GLY A 136 2.90 -22.28 14.55
CA GLY A 136 2.11 -23.27 13.81
C GLY A 136 1.36 -22.66 12.63
N GLU A 137 0.09 -23.00 12.48
CA GLU A 137 -0.74 -22.64 11.32
C GLU A 137 -1.79 -21.57 11.65
N ALA A 138 -2.15 -20.77 10.65
CA ALA A 138 -3.29 -19.85 10.67
C ALA A 138 -4.01 -19.85 9.32
N GLY A 139 -5.26 -19.39 9.28
CA GLY A 139 -6.00 -19.25 8.01
C GLY A 139 -5.53 -18.03 7.21
N SER A 140 -5.14 -16.95 7.90
CA SER A 140 -4.49 -15.80 7.26
C SER A 140 -3.70 -14.96 8.25
N ILE A 141 -2.71 -14.26 7.71
CA ILE A 141 -2.11 -13.06 8.28
C ILE A 141 -2.48 -11.89 7.37
N VAL A 142 -2.93 -10.78 7.96
CA VAL A 142 -3.17 -9.53 7.24
C VAL A 142 -2.42 -8.40 7.93
N VAL A 143 -1.55 -7.70 7.21
CA VAL A 143 -0.81 -6.52 7.70
C VAL A 143 -1.37 -5.27 7.04
N ARG A 144 -1.56 -4.21 7.82
CA ARG A 144 -1.93 -2.88 7.32
C ARG A 144 -1.06 -1.81 7.96
N PRO A 145 -0.77 -0.70 7.25
CA PRO A 145 -0.24 0.49 7.90
C PRO A 145 -1.15 0.95 9.04
N ASP A 146 -0.60 1.66 10.02
CA ASP A 146 -1.31 2.13 11.19
C ASP A 146 -0.87 3.54 11.57
N LEU A 147 -1.74 4.52 11.31
CA LEU A 147 -1.47 5.93 11.59
C LEU A 147 -1.40 6.23 13.08
N ASP A 148 -2.23 5.54 13.86
CA ASP A 148 -2.46 5.82 15.28
C ASP A 148 -1.53 4.99 16.19
N GLY A 149 -0.65 4.20 15.58
CA GLY A 149 0.22 3.24 16.26
C GLY A 149 1.69 3.32 15.83
N PRO A 150 2.49 2.29 16.16
CA PRO A 150 3.93 2.31 15.91
C PRO A 150 4.28 2.28 14.41
N GLY A 151 3.38 1.78 13.56
CA GLY A 151 3.55 1.81 12.12
C GLY A 151 2.64 0.86 11.35
N LEU A 152 2.47 -0.36 11.85
CA LEU A 152 1.60 -1.36 11.24
C LEU A 152 0.79 -2.12 12.29
N VAL A 153 -0.29 -2.76 11.85
CA VAL A 153 -1.00 -3.78 12.62
C VAL A 153 -1.05 -5.07 11.81
N ALA A 154 -0.51 -6.14 12.39
CA ALA A 154 -0.72 -7.49 11.91
C ALA A 154 -1.96 -8.11 12.56
N THR A 155 -2.83 -8.71 11.77
CA THR A 155 -4.00 -9.45 12.24
C THR A 155 -3.86 -10.91 11.84
N VAL A 156 -3.73 -11.79 12.82
CA VAL A 156 -3.65 -13.24 12.63
C VAL A 156 -5.03 -13.84 12.84
N THR A 157 -5.53 -14.58 11.84
CA THR A 157 -6.84 -15.24 11.89
C THR A 157 -6.66 -16.76 11.95
N ARG A 158 -7.16 -17.40 13.01
CA ARG A 158 -7.07 -18.85 13.25
C ARG A 158 -8.46 -19.49 13.33
N GLY A 159 -8.52 -20.81 13.15
CA GLY A 159 -9.74 -21.61 13.22
C GLY A 159 -10.48 -21.71 11.88
N ARG A 160 -11.09 -22.88 11.63
CA ARG A 160 -11.85 -23.18 10.40
C ARG A 160 -13.33 -22.83 10.54
N LEU A 161 -13.98 -23.29 11.61
CA LEU A 161 -15.42 -23.08 11.88
C LEU A 161 -15.66 -21.81 12.70
N ILE A 162 -14.91 -21.63 13.80
CA ILE A 162 -14.95 -20.41 14.63
C ILE A 162 -13.65 -19.65 14.40
N LYS A 163 -13.75 -18.52 13.68
CA LYS A 163 -12.59 -17.67 13.38
C LYS A 163 -12.23 -16.83 14.58
N ARG A 164 -11.03 -17.02 15.13
CA ARG A 164 -10.43 -16.14 16.15
C ARG A 164 -9.45 -15.19 15.48
N ARG A 165 -9.61 -13.89 15.71
CA ARG A 165 -8.72 -12.84 15.18
C ARG A 165 -7.97 -12.20 16.33
N GLN A 166 -6.66 -12.08 16.20
CA GLN A 166 -5.82 -11.36 17.15
C GLN A 166 -5.02 -10.29 16.40
N ARG A 167 -4.97 -9.09 16.97
CA ARG A 167 -4.25 -7.93 16.43
C ARG A 167 -2.95 -7.73 17.19
N PHE A 168 -1.91 -7.37 16.45
CA PHE A 168 -0.57 -7.10 16.94
C PHE A 168 -0.10 -5.79 16.30
N PRO A 169 -0.25 -4.65 16.97
CA PRO A 169 0.36 -3.40 16.54
C PRO A 169 1.88 -3.47 16.75
N GLY A 170 2.66 -2.88 15.84
CA GLY A 170 4.12 -2.88 15.93
C GLY A 170 4.79 -2.10 14.80
N ARG A 171 6.12 -2.07 14.82
CA ARG A 171 6.93 -1.45 13.77
C ARG A 171 7.32 -2.44 12.68
N ALA A 172 7.46 -3.72 13.02
CA ALA A 172 7.81 -4.78 12.10
C ALA A 172 7.00 -6.05 12.37
N PHE A 173 6.69 -6.76 11.30
CA PHE A 173 6.09 -8.09 11.32
C PHE A 173 6.93 -9.02 10.45
N GLN A 174 7.38 -10.13 11.03
CA GLN A 174 8.25 -11.10 10.39
C GLN A 174 7.58 -12.46 10.40
N LEU A 175 7.50 -13.12 9.25
CA LEU A 175 7.06 -14.51 9.11
C LEU A 175 8.24 -15.35 8.63
N GLY A 176 8.44 -16.51 9.25
CA GLY A 176 9.36 -17.55 8.78
C GLY A 176 8.74 -18.93 8.90
N GLY A 177 8.90 -19.78 7.89
CA GLY A 177 8.37 -21.15 7.90
C GLY A 177 8.23 -21.76 6.51
N ALA A 178 7.13 -22.48 6.30
CA ALA A 178 6.84 -23.11 5.03
C ALA A 178 6.64 -22.06 3.91
N PRO A 179 6.98 -22.38 2.64
CA PRO A 179 6.83 -21.46 1.54
C PRO A 179 5.40 -20.90 1.44
N SER A 180 5.29 -19.59 1.30
CA SER A 180 4.02 -18.88 1.11
C SER A 180 4.18 -17.80 0.05
N VAL A 181 3.08 -17.33 -0.53
CA VAL A 181 3.10 -16.21 -1.51
C VAL A 181 2.45 -14.99 -0.84
N PRO A 182 3.26 -14.04 -0.34
CA PRO A 182 2.76 -12.77 0.16
C PRO A 182 2.09 -11.98 -0.98
N VAL A 183 1.02 -11.28 -0.64
CA VAL A 183 0.32 -10.36 -1.54
C VAL A 183 0.39 -8.98 -0.93
N SER A 184 0.98 -8.01 -1.64
CA SER A 184 1.02 -6.60 -1.22
C SER A 184 0.14 -5.79 -2.16
N ASP A 185 -0.88 -5.13 -1.62
CA ASP A 185 -1.76 -4.24 -2.38
C ASP A 185 -2.34 -4.90 -3.65
N GLY A 186 -2.76 -6.15 -3.50
CA GLY A 186 -3.35 -6.96 -4.57
C GLY A 186 -2.32 -7.67 -5.48
N VAL A 187 -1.03 -7.36 -5.37
CA VAL A 187 0.02 -7.97 -6.19
C VAL A 187 0.67 -9.14 -5.45
N PRO A 188 0.53 -10.39 -5.94
CA PRO A 188 1.27 -11.52 -5.38
C PRO A 188 2.77 -11.37 -5.68
N TYR A 189 3.61 -11.73 -4.72
CA TYR A 189 5.04 -11.84 -4.97
C TYR A 189 5.30 -12.93 -6.04
N PRO A 190 6.25 -12.77 -6.97
CA PRO A 190 6.37 -13.63 -8.15
C PRO A 190 6.69 -15.10 -7.86
N ARG A 191 7.11 -15.44 -6.64
CA ARG A 191 7.51 -16.79 -6.24
C ARG A 191 7.21 -17.03 -4.76
N PRO A 192 7.07 -18.30 -4.31
CA PRO A 192 6.96 -18.61 -2.89
C PRO A 192 8.21 -18.20 -2.11
N MET A 193 8.01 -17.75 -0.88
CA MET A 193 9.03 -17.32 0.07
C MET A 193 8.85 -18.02 1.41
N GLU A 194 9.94 -18.52 1.98
CA GLU A 194 9.97 -19.12 3.33
C GLU A 194 10.02 -18.05 4.43
N ARG A 195 10.46 -16.85 4.08
CA ARG A 195 10.56 -15.70 4.98
C ARG A 195 9.99 -14.47 4.30
N TRP A 196 9.25 -13.67 5.06
CA TRP A 196 8.75 -12.38 4.60
C TRP A 196 8.65 -11.42 5.77
N THR A 197 9.09 -10.19 5.53
CA THR A 197 9.04 -9.13 6.53
C THR A 197 8.27 -7.94 6.00
N TRP A 198 7.39 -7.36 6.82
CA TRP A 198 6.88 -6.01 6.64
C TRP A 198 7.38 -5.12 7.77
N TYR A 199 7.82 -3.90 7.48
CA TYR A 199 8.31 -2.98 8.49
C TYR A 199 8.04 -1.52 8.13
N ARG A 200 7.83 -0.66 9.13
CA ARG A 200 7.67 0.78 8.95
C ARG A 200 8.98 1.40 8.45
N HIS A 201 8.88 2.14 7.34
CA HIS A 201 9.96 2.95 6.83
C HIS A 201 10.23 4.17 7.74
N THR A 202 11.44 4.71 7.68
CA THR A 202 11.83 5.86 8.51
C THR A 202 11.14 7.17 8.10
N HIS A 203 10.81 7.30 6.81
CA HIS A 203 10.07 8.45 6.29
C HIS A 203 8.63 8.05 5.98
N ASP A 204 7.70 8.92 6.38
CA ASP A 204 6.29 8.80 6.05
C ASP A 204 6.04 9.33 4.63
N LEU A 205 4.98 8.83 3.99
CA LEU A 205 4.50 9.35 2.71
C LEU A 205 3.59 10.54 2.97
N ARG A 206 3.74 11.64 2.22
CA ARG A 206 2.77 12.75 2.20
C ARG A 206 1.58 12.38 1.31
N LEU A 207 0.50 11.85 1.89
CA LEU A 207 -0.68 11.39 1.17
C LEU A 207 -1.87 12.32 1.42
N VAL A 208 -2.54 12.75 0.36
CA VAL A 208 -3.82 13.46 0.44
C VAL A 208 -4.90 12.48 0.89
N ILE A 209 -5.45 12.72 2.08
CA ILE A 209 -6.48 11.88 2.69
C ILE A 209 -7.62 12.74 3.25
N VAL A 210 -8.81 12.16 3.37
CA VAL A 210 -9.92 12.85 4.00
C VAL A 210 -9.60 13.01 5.50
N ALA A 211 -9.80 14.22 6.04
CA ALA A 211 -9.70 14.44 7.47
C ALA A 211 -10.62 13.44 8.19
N ARG A 212 -10.06 12.71 9.17
CA ARG A 212 -10.80 11.76 9.98
C ARG A 212 -11.59 12.51 11.05
#